data_AF-A0A0C9YPN2-F1
#
_entry.id   AF-A0A0C9YPN2-F1
#
_cell.length_a   1.000
_cell.length_b   1.000
_cell.length_c   1.000
_cell.angle_alpha   90.00
_cell.angle_beta   90.00
_cell.angle_gamma   90.00
#
_symmetry.space_group_name_H-M   'P 1'
#
loop_
_entity.id
_entity.type
_entity.pdbx_description
1 polymer ?
#
loop_
_entity_poly.entity_id
_entity_poly.type
_entity_poly.pdbx_seq_one_letter_code
_entity_poly.pdbx_strand_id
1 'polypeptide(L)' 'MYHKISPDVKVAAMHLYERNLLSLDELLNCVGFSPSTFWRTLKLWRGTGDVVKKTFGLPGRPRILHFDDVNYLI' A
#
# COMPACT_ATOMS: atom_id res chain seq x y z
N MET A 1 11.46 5.58 -15.77
CA MET A 1 10.15 6.25 -15.89
C MET A 1 9.17 5.54 -14.95
N TYR A 2 8.65 6.21 -13.93
CA TYR A 2 7.74 5.61 -12.95
C TYR A 2 6.29 5.73 -13.45
N HIS A 3 5.65 4.62 -13.77
CA HIS A 3 4.24 4.59 -14.13
C HIS A 3 3.39 4.24 -12.91
N LYS A 4 2.38 5.07 -12.62
CA LYS A 4 1.45 4.82 -11.53
C LYS A 4 0.52 3.68 -11.92
N ILE A 5 0.72 2.52 -11.31
CA ILE A 5 -0.14 1.34 -11.50
C ILE A 5 -1.47 1.59 -10.78
N SER A 6 -2.58 1.42 -11.51
CA SER A 6 -3.92 1.54 -10.95
C SER A 6 -4.17 0.51 -9.83
N PRO A 7 -4.91 0.87 -8.76
CA PRO A 7 -5.37 -0.09 -7.75
C PRO A 7 -6.11 -1.28 -8.35
N ASP A 8 -6.96 -1.08 -9.35
CA ASP A 8 -7.77 -2.15 -9.94
C ASP A 8 -6.91 -3.23 -10.59
N VAL A 9 -5.83 -2.79 -11.25
CA VAL A 9 -4.83 -3.66 -11.88
C VAL A 9 -4.11 -4.51 -10.83
N LYS A 10 -3.85 -3.94 -9.64
CA LYS A 10 -3.30 -4.70 -8.52
C LYS A 10 -4.28 -5.74 -7.99
N VAL A 11 -5.56 -5.39 -7.84
CA VAL A 11 -6.60 -6.33 -7.39
C VAL A 11 -6.74 -7.49 -8.37
N ALA A 12 -6.83 -7.20 -9.67
CA ALA A 12 -6.85 -8.23 -10.71
C ALA A 12 -5.62 -9.15 -10.64
N ALA A 13 -4.43 -8.58 -10.47
CA ALA A 13 -3.20 -9.35 -10.30
C ALA A 13 -3.23 -10.26 -9.06
N MET A 14 -3.75 -9.79 -7.92
CA MET A 14 -3.88 -10.64 -6.72
C MET A 14 -4.83 -11.81 -6.95
N HIS A 15 -5.99 -11.57 -7.58
CA HIS A 15 -6.94 -12.63 -7.90
C HIS A 15 -6.41 -13.65 -8.90
N LEU A 16 -5.67 -13.21 -9.93
CA LEU A 16 -5.02 -14.11 -10.89
C LEU A 16 -3.98 -15.02 -10.21
N TYR A 17 -3.21 -14.46 -9.28
CA TYR A 17 -2.21 -15.19 -8.52
C TYR A 17 -2.85 -16.20 -7.55
N GLU A 18 -3.87 -15.81 -6.79
CA GLU A 18 -4.56 -16.71 -5.84
C GLU A 18 -5.23 -17.90 -6.52
N ARG A 19 -5.74 -17.70 -7.74
CA ARG A 19 -6.37 -18.75 -8.53
C ARG A 19 -5.37 -19.59 -9.33
N ASN A 20 -4.07 -19.31 -9.24
CA ASN A 20 -3.00 -19.95 -10.00
C ASN A 20 -3.27 -20.02 -11.52
N LEU A 21 -3.87 -18.96 -12.07
CA LEU A 21 -4.26 -18.92 -13.50
C LEU A 21 -3.09 -18.61 -14.44
N LEU A 22 -2.03 -18.01 -13.91
CA LEU A 22 -0.82 -17.62 -14.64
C LEU A 22 0.40 -17.92 -13.77
N SER A 23 1.53 -18.21 -14.41
CA SER A 23 2.80 -18.22 -13.71
C SER A 23 3.17 -16.81 -13.24
N LEU A 24 4.03 -16.71 -12.23
CA LEU A 24 4.44 -15.42 -11.68
C LEU A 24 5.09 -14.54 -12.76
N ASP A 25 5.98 -15.10 -13.58
CA ASP A 25 6.67 -14.35 -14.63
C ASP A 25 5.73 -13.82 -15.71
N GLU A 26 4.75 -14.64 -16.15
CA GLU A 26 3.74 -14.20 -17.11
C GLU A 26 2.87 -13.08 -16.54
N LEU A 27 2.48 -13.19 -15.26
CA LEU A 27 1.70 -12.17 -14.57
C LEU A 27 2.48 -10.85 -14.46
N LEU A 28 3.76 -10.90 -14.06
CA LEU A 28 4.58 -9.71 -13.94
C LEU A 28 4.76 -9.01 -15.30
N ASN A 29 4.97 -9.77 -16.36
CA ASN A 29 5.10 -9.25 -17.72
C ASN A 29 3.79 -8.67 -18.26
N CYS A 30 2.65 -9.33 -18.03
CA CYS A 30 1.33 -8.89 -18.49
C CYS A 30 0.88 -7.59 -17.80
N VAL A 31 1.06 -7.51 -16.48
CA VAL A 31 0.58 -6.39 -15.65
C VAL A 31 1.61 -5.25 -15.59
N GLY A 32 2.86 -5.50 -16.00
CA GLY A 32 3.96 -4.53 -15.96
C GLY A 32 4.49 -4.30 -14.54
N PHE A 33 4.43 -5.33 -13.68
CA PHE A 33 4.88 -5.23 -12.30
C PHE A 33 6.38 -5.51 -12.21
N SER A 34 7.09 -4.73 -11.41
CA SER A 34 8.36 -5.21 -10.89
C SER A 34 8.11 -6.29 -9.83
N PRO A 35 8.99 -7.30 -9.70
CA PRO A 35 8.88 -8.32 -8.65
C PRO A 35 8.73 -7.70 -7.25
N SER A 36 9.47 -6.64 -6.97
CA SER A 36 9.40 -5.91 -5.70
C SER A 36 8.01 -5.33 -5.41
N THR A 37 7.33 -4.79 -6.42
CA THR A 37 6.00 -4.19 -6.29
C THR A 37 4.94 -5.26 -6.07
N PHE A 38 5.08 -6.39 -6.76
CA PHE A 38 4.23 -7.56 -6.55
C PHE A 38 4.30 -8.06 -5.11
N TRP A 39 5.49 -8.34 -4.58
CA TRP A 39 5.64 -8.85 -3.21
C TRP A 39 5.14 -7.88 -2.14
N ARG A 40 5.35 -6.57 -2.32
CA ARG A 40 4.80 -5.55 -1.41
C ARG A 40 3.28 -5.53 -1.44
N THR A 41 2.69 -5.65 -2.62
CA THR A 41 1.23 -5.67 -2.80
C THR A 41 0.63 -6.95 -2.23
N LEU A 42 1.24 -8.11 -2.47
CA LEU A 42 0.81 -9.39 -1.93
C LEU A 42 0.85 -9.42 -0.40
N LYS A 43 1.90 -8.86 0.21
CA LYS A 43 2.00 -8.73 1.66
C LYS A 43 0.86 -7.89 2.25
N LEU A 44 0.50 -6.80 1.57
CA LEU A 44 -0.61 -5.91 1.95
C LEU A 44 -1.96 -6.62 1.80
N TRP A 45 -2.16 -7.27 0.66
CA TRP A 45 -3.36 -8.03 0.34
C TRP A 45 -3.63 -9.12 1.38
N ARG A 46 -2.62 -9.94 1.74
CA ARG A 46 -2.76 -10.99 2.76
C ARG A 46 -3.04 -10.44 4.16
N GLY A 47 -2.56 -9.24 4.48
CA GLY A 47 -2.71 -8.63 5.80
C GLY A 47 -3.99 -7.82 5.98
N THR A 48 -4.53 -7.24 4.91
CA THR A 48 -5.63 -6.25 4.98
C THR A 48 -6.80 -6.58 4.04
N GLY A 49 -6.62 -7.47 3.06
CA GLY A 49 -7.59 -7.72 2.00
C GLY A 49 -7.67 -6.56 0.98
N ASP A 50 -6.71 -5.63 1.02
CA ASP A 50 -6.67 -4.45 0.16
C ASP A 50 -5.26 -4.29 -0.43
N VAL A 51 -5.19 -3.74 -1.64
CA VAL A 51 -3.95 -3.47 -2.37
C VAL A 51 -3.44 -2.05 -2.13
N VAL A 52 -4.26 -1.19 -1.53
CA VAL A 52 -3.90 0.17 -1.14
C VAL A 52 -3.79 0.26 0.37
N LYS A 53 -2.67 0.80 0.85
CA LYS A 53 -2.54 1.13 2.26
C LYS A 53 -3.45 2.30 2.59
N LYS A 54 -4.53 2.04 3.33
CA LYS A 54 -5.36 3.10 3.91
C LYS A 54 -4.53 3.89 4.92
N THR A 55 -4.35 5.17 4.67
CA THR A 55 -3.78 6.11 5.65
C THR A 55 -4.93 6.67 6.47
N PHE A 56 -5.11 6.15 7.69
CA PHE A 56 -6.03 6.74 8.66
C PHE A 56 -5.27 7.85 9.41
N GLY A 57 -5.59 9.11 9.11
CA GLY A 57 -5.09 10.27 9.85
C GLY A 57 -4.42 11.37 9.00
N LEU A 58 -4.34 12.56 9.60
CA LEU A 58 -3.57 13.69 9.06
C LEU A 58 -2.07 13.33 9.04
N PRO A 59 -1.33 13.69 7.98
CA PRO A 59 0.12 13.50 7.95
C PRO A 59 0.77 14.35 9.03
N GLY A 60 1.31 13.71 10.06
CA GLY A 60 2.04 14.36 11.14
C GLY A 60 2.06 13.47 12.38
N ARG A 61 3.24 13.33 13.01
CA ARG A 61 3.29 12.81 14.39
C ARG A 61 2.79 13.95 15.29
N PRO A 62 1.75 13.74 16.13
CA PRO A 62 1.40 14.73 17.14
C PRO A 62 2.66 15.05 17.94
N ARG A 63 3.16 16.28 17.79
CA ARG A 63 4.20 16.79 18.67
C ARG A 63 3.47 17.16 19.95
N ILE A 64 3.84 16.51 21.04
CA ILE A 64 3.41 16.93 22.38
C ILE A 64 4.05 18.31 22.56
N LEU A 65 3.30 19.36 22.27
CA LEU A 65 3.66 20.71 22.68
C LEU A 65 3.59 20.67 24.21
N HIS A 66 4.70 20.97 24.88
CA HIS A 66 4.73 21.04 26.34
C HIS A 66 3.63 21.98 26.80
N PHE A 67 2.58 21.39 27.36
CA PHE A 67 1.38 22.09 27.82
C PHE A 67 1.66 22.90 29.10
N ASP A 68 2.87 22.80 29.64
CA ASP A 68 3.31 23.46 30.88
C ASP A 68 3.35 24.99 30.74
N ASP A 69 3.65 25.53 29.55
CA ASP A 69 3.81 26.99 29.34
C ASP A 69 2.47 27.74 29.19
N VAL A 70 1.38 27.05 28.84
CA VAL A 70 0.07 27.70 28.59
C VAL A 70 -0.63 28.09 29.90
N ASN A 71 -0.26 27.47 31.03
CA ASN A 71 -0.84 27.73 32.34
C ASN A 71 -0.25 28.98 33.05
N TYR A 72 0.77 29.63 32.50
CA TYR A 72 1.43 30.80 33.10
C TYR A 72 0.93 32.16 32.56
N LEU A 73 -0.10 32.17 31.73
CA LEU A 73 -0.65 33.40 31.12
C LEU A 73 -1.98 33.88 31.75
N ILE A 74 -2.32 33.40 32.96
CA ILE A 74 -3.47 33.88 33.75
C ILE A 74 -2.98 34.81 34.86
#